data_AF-A0AAJ2E1Y7-F1
#
_entry.id   AF-A0AAJ2E1Y7-F1
#
_cell.length_a   1.000
_cell.length_b   1.000
_cell.length_c   1.000
_cell.angle_alpha   90.00
_cell.angle_beta   90.00
_cell.angle_gamma   90.00
#
_symmetry.space_group_name_H-M   'P 1'
#
loop_
_entity.id
_entity.type
_entity.pdbx_description
1 polymer ?
#
loop_
_entity_poly.entity_id
_entity_poly.type
_entity_poly.pdbx_seq_one_letter_code
_entity_poly.pdbx_strand_id
1 'polypeptide(L)'
;MDIGEYLSQKSKECARLENVFLYTSEVFYFIAIISSSAATIMGALSTEEFAVPKIAVAVAAAIPGLFIAFDNRFRLRARSDWNAVYKVRYQALLRQLEIEGTPAKEVSALLSQLEEEMEKQYPVRSDSLTPLS
;
A
#
# COMPACT_ATOMS: atom_id res chain seq x y z
N MET A 1 -16.29 -12.81 -19.32
CA MET A 1 -16.45 -11.65 -18.41
C MET A 1 -16.44 -10.41 -19.26
N ASP A 2 -17.39 -9.50 -19.07
CA ASP A 2 -17.45 -8.25 -19.83
C ASP A 2 -16.29 -7.32 -19.42
N ILE A 3 -15.77 -6.53 -20.37
CA ILE A 3 -14.65 -5.63 -20.09
C ILE A 3 -15.04 -4.52 -19.11
N GLY A 4 -16.30 -4.04 -19.16
CA GLY A 4 -16.82 -3.09 -18.18
C GLY A 4 -16.85 -3.69 -16.77
N GLU A 5 -17.34 -4.92 -16.64
CA GLU A 5 -17.36 -5.66 -15.37
C GLU A 5 -15.94 -5.87 -14.81
N TYR A 6 -14.98 -6.23 -15.65
CA TYR A 6 -13.56 -6.36 -15.27
C TYR A 6 -12.99 -5.04 -14.71
N LEU A 7 -13.15 -3.94 -15.45
CA LEU A 7 -12.63 -2.62 -15.06
C LEU A 7 -13.24 -2.16 -13.74
N SER A 8 -14.55 -2.39 -13.54
CA SER A 8 -15.26 -2.08 -12.29
C SER A 8 -14.75 -2.92 -11.11
N GLN A 9 -14.56 -4.23 -11.31
CA GLN A 9 -14.01 -5.12 -10.29
C GLN A 9 -12.59 -4.71 -9.90
N LYS A 10 -11.73 -4.43 -10.88
CA LYS A 10 -10.34 -4.03 -10.64
C LYS A 10 -10.23 -2.67 -9.95
N SER A 11 -11.05 -1.70 -10.33
CA SER A 11 -11.15 -0.41 -9.65
C SER A 11 -11.47 -0.57 -8.15
N LYS A 12 -12.42 -1.45 -7.79
CA LYS A 12 -12.76 -1.76 -6.39
C LYS A 12 -11.63 -2.48 -5.67
N GLU A 13 -10.94 -3.41 -6.34
CA GLU A 13 -9.79 -4.11 -5.78
C GLU A 13 -8.65 -3.14 -5.45
N CYS A 14 -8.30 -2.24 -6.38
CA CYS A 14 -7.31 -1.19 -6.17
C CYS A 14 -7.71 -0.27 -5.00
N ALA A 15 -8.98 0.14 -4.91
CA ALA A 15 -9.47 0.96 -3.80
C ALA A 15 -9.35 0.25 -2.44
N ARG A 16 -9.60 -1.06 -2.39
CA ARG A 16 -9.41 -1.86 -1.17
C ARG A 16 -7.92 -1.90 -0.78
N LEU A 17 -7.04 -2.19 -1.73
CA LEU A 17 -5.60 -2.29 -1.49
C LEU A 17 -4.98 -0.94 -1.09
N GLU A 18 -5.40 0.15 -1.74
CA GLU A 18 -5.04 1.52 -1.39
C GLU A 18 -5.28 1.79 0.11
N ASN A 19 -6.51 1.52 0.58
CA ASN A 19 -6.88 1.72 1.99
C ASN A 19 -6.11 0.81 2.94
N VAL A 20 -5.93 -0.47 2.59
CA VAL A 20 -5.17 -1.42 3.42
C VAL A 20 -3.72 -0.96 3.59
N PHE A 21 -3.05 -0.56 2.52
CA PHE A 21 -1.66 -0.11 2.59
C PHE A 21 -1.52 1.22 3.32
N LEU A 22 -2.45 2.16 3.08
CA LEU A 22 -2.46 3.45 3.78
C LEU A 22 -2.63 3.25 5.29
N TYR A 23 -3.70 2.55 5.70
CA TYR A 23 -3.99 2.30 7.11
C TYR A 23 -2.85 1.54 7.80
N THR A 24 -2.30 0.52 7.14
CA THR A 24 -1.15 -0.22 7.67
C THR A 24 0.05 0.70 7.91
N SER A 25 0.35 1.59 6.95
CA SER A 25 1.44 2.55 7.11
C SER A 25 1.20 3.50 8.28
N GLU A 26 -0.01 4.05 8.40
CA GLU A 26 -0.38 4.97 9.49
C GLU A 26 -0.29 4.30 10.86
N VAL A 27 -0.82 3.08 11.01
CA VAL A 27 -0.72 2.31 12.25
C VAL A 27 0.73 2.11 12.66
N PHE A 28 1.61 1.76 11.72
CA PHE A 28 3.02 1.63 12.04
C PHE A 28 3.69 2.96 12.43
N TYR A 29 3.34 4.07 11.76
CA TYR A 29 3.80 5.41 12.16
C TYR A 29 3.37 5.74 13.60
N PHE A 30 2.11 5.47 13.96
CA PHE A 30 1.63 5.67 15.33
C PHE A 30 2.38 4.80 16.34
N ILE A 31 2.61 3.53 16.03
CA ILE A 31 3.40 2.63 16.90
C ILE A 31 4.82 3.17 17.06
N ALA A 32 5.46 3.65 16.00
CA ALA A 32 6.81 4.22 16.07
C ALA A 32 6.86 5.48 16.97
N ILE A 33 5.87 6.38 16.84
CA ILE A 33 5.77 7.59 17.67
C ILE A 33 5.57 7.24 19.15
N ILE A 34 4.63 6.33 19.43
CA ILE A 34 4.34 5.88 20.81
C ILE A 34 5.58 5.19 21.39
N SER A 35 6.23 4.33 20.62
CA SER A 35 7.42 3.61 21.07
C SER A 35 8.59 4.54 21.38
N SER A 36 8.83 5.54 20.52
CA SER A 36 9.87 6.55 20.75
C SER A 36 9.59 7.38 22.01
N SER A 37 8.33 7.77 22.21
CA SER A 37 7.91 8.52 23.39
C SER A 37 8.03 7.67 24.66
N ALA A 38 7.59 6.41 24.60
CA ALA A 38 7.68 5.47 25.71
C ALA A 38 9.14 5.17 26.09
N ALA A 39 10.04 4.95 25.11
CA ALA A 39 11.46 4.77 25.36
C ALA A 39 12.07 5.98 26.09
N THR A 40 11.68 7.19 25.68
CA THR A 40 12.14 8.45 26.29
C THR A 40 11.65 8.57 27.74
N ILE A 41 10.35 8.33 27.98
CA ILE A 41 9.75 8.38 29.32
C ILE A 41 10.38 7.31 30.23
N MET A 42 10.51 6.08 29.76
CA MET A 42 11.13 4.99 30.52
C MET A 42 12.59 5.27 30.85
N GLY A 43 13.34 5.88 29.94
CA GLY A 43 14.72 6.31 30.19
C GLY A 43 14.80 7.47 31.19
N ALA A 44 13.84 8.38 31.18
CA ALA A 44 13.79 9.51 32.12
C ALA A 44 13.32 9.10 33.53
N LEU A 45 12.42 8.12 33.63
CA LEU A 45 11.85 7.63 34.89
C LEU A 45 12.67 6.51 35.54
N SER A 46 13.77 6.06 34.92
CA SER A 46 14.65 5.07 35.53
C SER A 46 15.45 5.70 36.68
N THR A 47 14.80 5.85 37.83
CA THR A 47 15.41 6.23 39.10
C THR A 47 15.73 4.99 39.94
N GLU A 48 16.48 5.14 41.02
CA GLU A 48 16.80 4.02 41.92
C GLU A 48 15.55 3.37 42.54
N GLU A 49 14.43 4.09 42.63
CA GLU A 49 13.15 3.59 43.16
C GLU A 49 12.29 2.88 42.10
N PHE A 50 12.49 3.16 40.81
CA PHE A 50 11.76 2.56 39.70
C PHE A 50 12.73 2.02 38.65
N ALA A 51 13.27 0.83 38.91
CA ALA A 51 14.22 0.17 38.02
C ALA A 51 13.51 -0.40 36.78
N VAL A 52 13.35 0.44 35.74
CA VAL A 52 12.93 -0.06 34.43
C VAL A 52 14.06 -0.89 33.82
N PRO A 53 13.81 -2.14 33.36
CA PRO A 53 14.84 -2.95 32.74
C PRO A 53 15.43 -2.26 31.50
N LYS A 54 16.75 -2.11 31.46
CA LYS A 54 17.46 -1.49 30.32
C LYS A 54 17.13 -2.16 28.98
N ILE A 55 16.83 -3.46 29.02
CA ILE A 55 16.40 -4.24 27.86
C ILE A 55 15.07 -3.71 27.31
N ALA A 56 14.11 -3.36 28.17
CA ALA A 56 12.81 -2.84 27.74
C ALA A 56 12.95 -1.48 27.04
N VAL A 57 13.81 -0.60 27.57
CA VAL A 57 14.13 0.70 26.94
C VAL A 57 14.77 0.50 25.57
N ALA A 58 15.75 -0.41 25.48
CA ALA A 58 16.44 -0.71 24.22
C ALA A 58 15.50 -1.29 23.15
N VAL A 59 14.59 -2.19 23.54
CA VAL A 59 13.57 -2.74 22.62
C VAL A 59 12.64 -1.65 22.12
N ALA A 60 12.12 -0.80 23.01
CA ALA A 60 11.25 0.32 22.63
C ALA A 60 11.96 1.33 21.70
N ALA A 61 13.24 1.59 21.94
CA ALA A 61 14.05 2.47 21.10
C ALA A 61 14.35 1.87 19.71
N ALA A 62 14.37 0.54 19.57
CA ALA A 62 14.66 -0.13 18.30
C ALA A 62 13.45 -0.20 17.34
N ILE A 63 12.22 -0.13 17.85
CA ILE A 63 10.99 -0.25 17.05
C ILE A 63 10.91 0.76 15.89
N PRO A 64 11.18 2.07 16.08
CA PRO A 64 11.18 3.04 14.97
C PRO A 64 12.16 2.68 13.85
N GLY A 65 13.37 2.20 14.21
CA GLY A 65 14.37 1.76 13.23
C GLY A 65 13.91 0.54 12.42
N LEU A 66 13.24 -0.42 13.09
CA LEU A 66 12.66 -1.58 12.43
C LEU A 66 11.54 -1.19 11.47
N PHE A 67 10.73 -0.18 11.83
CA PHE A 67 9.72 0.37 10.93
C PHE A 67 10.34 1.06 9.70
N ILE A 68 11.40 1.85 9.85
CA ILE A 68 12.10 2.46 8.70
C ILE A 68 12.61 1.38 7.74
N ALA A 69 13.18 0.29 8.27
CA ALA A 69 13.62 -0.83 7.44
C ALA A 69 12.44 -1.51 6.74
N PHE A 70 11.31 -1.68 7.44
CA PHE A 70 10.09 -2.25 6.88
C PHE A 70 9.50 -1.37 5.77
N ASP A 71 9.36 -0.06 6.00
CA ASP A 71 8.83 0.88 5.00
C ASP A 71 9.73 0.98 3.78
N ASN A 72 11.06 1.02 3.96
CA ASN A 72 12.00 0.98 2.84
C ASN A 72 11.88 -0.31 2.01
N ARG A 73 11.63 -1.45 2.67
CA ARG A 73 11.53 -2.75 1.99
C ARG A 73 10.20 -2.92 1.25
N PHE A 74 9.09 -2.61 1.90
CA PHE A 74 7.75 -2.88 1.38
C PHE A 74 7.13 -1.69 0.65
N ARG A 75 7.59 -0.47 0.95
CA ARG A 75 7.16 0.82 0.36
C ARG A 75 5.65 0.97 0.39
N LEU A 76 5.04 0.72 1.56
CA LEU A 76 3.58 0.61 1.71
C LEU A 76 2.85 1.86 1.19
N ARG A 77 3.35 3.04 1.55
CA ARG A 77 2.76 4.31 1.11
C ARG A 77 2.83 4.46 -0.41
N ALA A 78 3.99 4.19 -0.99
CA ALA A 78 4.17 4.27 -2.44
C ALA A 78 3.32 3.22 -3.19
N ARG A 79 3.06 2.04 -2.59
CA ARG A 79 2.10 1.05 -3.10
C ARG A 79 0.64 1.53 -2.99
N SER A 80 0.30 2.24 -1.92
CA SER A 80 -1.03 2.86 -1.79
C SER A 80 -1.25 3.90 -2.89
N ASP A 81 -0.29 4.81 -3.07
CA ASP A 81 -0.33 5.84 -4.13
C ASP A 81 -0.42 5.20 -5.52
N TRP A 82 0.34 4.14 -5.78
CA TRP A 82 0.27 3.38 -7.03
C TRP A 82 -1.12 2.80 -7.27
N ASN A 83 -1.76 2.19 -6.27
CA ASN A 83 -3.12 1.68 -6.38
C ASN A 83 -4.16 2.79 -6.58
N ALA A 84 -3.96 3.96 -5.96
CA ALA A 84 -4.84 5.10 -6.15
C ALA A 84 -4.78 5.60 -7.61
N VAL A 85 -3.58 5.72 -8.19
CA VAL A 85 -3.40 6.07 -9.61
C VAL A 85 -4.06 5.01 -10.51
N TYR A 86 -3.82 3.73 -10.22
CA TYR A 86 -4.38 2.64 -11.01
C TYR A 86 -5.91 2.65 -11.02
N LYS A 87 -6.53 2.84 -9.84
CA LYS A 87 -7.98 3.00 -9.67
C LYS A 87 -8.52 4.12 -10.57
N VAL A 88 -7.90 5.29 -10.53
CA VAL A 88 -8.34 6.44 -11.33
C VAL A 88 -8.27 6.13 -12.83
N ARG A 89 -7.21 5.45 -13.27
CA ARG A 89 -7.05 5.03 -14.67
C ARG A 89 -8.09 4.00 -15.11
N TYR A 90 -8.38 3.00 -14.28
CA TYR A 90 -9.47 2.04 -14.54
C TYR A 90 -10.83 2.74 -14.63
N GLN A 91 -11.11 3.69 -13.74
CA GLN A 91 -12.34 4.47 -13.79
C GLN A 91 -12.44 5.37 -15.03
N ALA A 92 -11.31 5.86 -15.56
CA ALA A 92 -11.29 6.61 -16.81
C ALA A 92 -11.62 5.71 -18.01
N LEU A 93 -11.02 4.51 -18.09
CA LEU A 93 -11.33 3.53 -19.14
C LEU A 93 -12.79 3.07 -19.07
N LEU A 94 -13.33 2.87 -17.86
CA LEU A 94 -14.74 2.52 -17.68
C LEU A 94 -15.66 3.62 -18.21
N ARG A 95 -15.35 4.90 -17.95
CA ARG A 95 -16.11 6.04 -18.48
C ARG A 95 -16.04 6.12 -20.01
N GLN A 96 -14.86 5.88 -20.60
CA GLN A 96 -14.73 5.84 -22.06
C GLN A 96 -15.62 4.75 -22.68
N LEU A 97 -15.66 3.58 -22.06
CA LEU A 97 -16.50 2.47 -22.50
C LEU A 97 -18.00 2.76 -22.33
N GLU A 98 -18.44 3.14 -21.13
CA GLU A 98 -19.87 3.22 -20.77
C GLU A 98 -20.53 4.54 -21.18
N ILE A 99 -19.81 5.66 -21.12
CA ILE A 99 -20.35 7.00 -21.32
C ILE A 99 -20.01 7.51 -22.71
N GLU A 100 -18.74 7.41 -23.12
CA GLU A 100 -18.28 7.93 -24.41
C GLU A 100 -18.55 6.95 -25.56
N GLY A 101 -18.89 5.70 -25.24
CA GLY A 101 -19.21 4.66 -26.23
C GLY A 101 -18.00 4.23 -27.06
N THR A 102 -16.77 4.40 -26.53
CA THR A 102 -15.54 3.98 -27.19
C THR A 102 -15.60 2.48 -27.48
N PRO A 103 -15.22 2.01 -28.69
CA PRO A 103 -15.24 0.60 -29.02
C PRO A 103 -14.44 -0.23 -28.02
N ALA A 104 -15.02 -1.35 -27.54
CA ALA A 104 -14.37 -2.21 -26.55
C ALA A 104 -12.96 -2.67 -26.97
N LYS A 105 -12.71 -2.81 -28.27
CA LYS A 105 -11.39 -3.14 -28.83
C LYS A 105 -10.34 -2.08 -28.52
N GLU A 106 -10.69 -0.80 -28.60
CA GLU A 106 -9.78 0.31 -28.30
C GLU A 106 -9.52 0.40 -26.80
N VAL A 107 -10.56 0.26 -25.98
CA VAL A 107 -10.44 0.22 -24.51
C VAL A 107 -9.56 -0.95 -24.07
N SER A 108 -9.69 -2.12 -24.71
CA SER A 108 -8.85 -3.29 -24.45
C SER A 108 -7.36 -3.04 -24.76
N ALA A 109 -7.07 -2.32 -25.85
CA ALA A 109 -5.69 -1.94 -26.18
C ALA A 109 -5.12 -0.94 -25.16
N LEU A 110 -5.89 0.08 -24.77
CA LEU A 110 -5.48 1.06 -23.75
C LEU A 110 -5.28 0.41 -22.37
N LEU A 111 -6.13 -0.55 -22.03
CA LEU A 111 -5.99 -1.35 -20.82
C LEU A 111 -4.67 -2.12 -20.82
N SER A 112 -4.32 -2.78 -21.92
CA SER A 112 -3.06 -3.54 -22.02
C SER A 112 -1.85 -2.63 -21.84
N GLN A 113 -1.86 -1.44 -22.46
CA GLN A 113 -0.81 -0.43 -22.29
C GLN A 113 -0.70 0.05 -20.84
N LEU A 114 -1.84 0.32 -20.20
CA LEU A 114 -1.88 0.71 -18.79
C LEU A 114 -1.29 -0.39 -17.89
N GLU A 115 -1.63 -1.64 -18.13
CA GLU A 115 -1.12 -2.78 -17.35
C GLU A 115 0.41 -2.89 -17.48
N GLU A 116 0.96 -2.76 -18.69
CA GLU A 116 2.41 -2.73 -18.92
C GLU A 116 3.10 -1.52 -18.26
N GLU A 117 2.51 -0.32 -18.34
CA GLU A 117 3.04 0.89 -17.71
C GLU A 117 3.09 0.77 -16.19
N MET A 118 2.06 0.18 -15.60
CA MET A 118 1.95 0.04 -14.15
C MET A 118 2.84 -1.08 -13.63
N GLU A 119 3.01 -2.17 -14.37
CA GLU A 119 3.91 -3.27 -14.03
C GLU A 119 5.39 -2.84 -14.03
N LYS A 120 5.79 -1.92 -14.91
CA LYS A 120 7.14 -1.33 -14.91
C LYS A 120 7.46 -0.58 -13.60
N GLN A 121 6.46 0.01 -12.94
CA GLN A 121 6.66 0.77 -11.71
C GLN A 121 6.72 -0.14 -10.48
N TYR A 122 5.82 -1.11 -10.41
CA TYR A 122 5.79 -2.12 -9.35
C TYR A 122 5.47 -3.48 -9.95
N PRO A 123 6.49 -4.33 -10.19
CA PRO A 123 6.25 -5.65 -10.75
C PRO A 123 5.44 -6.47 -9.74
N VAL A 124 4.24 -6.86 -10.15
CA VAL A 124 3.45 -7.85 -9.42
C VAL A 124 4.16 -9.18 -9.65
N ARG A 125 4.59 -9.85 -8.58
CA ARG A 125 5.24 -11.16 -8.72
C ARG A 125 4.22 -12.08 -9.40
N SER A 126 4.52 -12.51 -10.62
CA SER A 126 3.60 -13.21 -11.55
C SER A 126 3.11 -14.57 -11.07
N ASP A 127 3.52 -15.02 -9.88
CA ASP A 127 3.23 -16.35 -9.33
C ASP A 127 1.73 -16.58 -9.05
N SER A 128 0.88 -15.54 -9.10
CA SER A 128 -0.58 -15.65 -8.89
C SER A 128 -1.44 -15.41 -10.14
N LEU A 129 -0.83 -15.20 -11.31
CA LEU A 129 -1.59 -15.06 -12.55
C LEU A 129 -1.92 -16.46 -13.10
N THR A 130 -3.04 -17.03 -12.65
CA THR A 130 -3.68 -18.11 -13.41
C THR A 130 -3.95 -17.59 -14.82
N PRO A 131 -3.38 -18.20 -15.87
CA PRO A 131 -3.65 -17.78 -17.23
C PRO A 131 -5.15 -17.94 -17.50
N LEU A 132 -5.78 -16.88 -18.03
CA LEU A 132 -7.13 -16.96 -18.57
C LEU A 132 -7.08 -17.81 -19.84
N SER A 133 -7.32 -19.12 -19.68
CA SER A 133 -7.58 -20.08 -20.75
C SER A 133 -9.04 -20.11 -21.13
#